data_AF-A0A8J7ALX1-F1
#
_entry.id   AF-A0A8J7ALX1-F1
#
_cell.length_a   1.000
_cell.length_b   1.000
_cell.length_c   1.000
_cell.angle_alpha   90.00
_cell.angle_beta   90.00
_cell.angle_gamma   90.00
#
_symmetry.space_group_name_H-M   'P 1'
#
loop_
_entity.id
_entity.type
_entity.pdbx_description
1 polymer ?
#
loop_
_entity_poly.entity_id
_entity_poly.type
_entity_poly.pdbx_seq_one_letter_code
_entity_poly.pdbx_strand_id
1 'polypeptide(L)'
;MKLFFSISFAIASLGVTLGIVRFLGIIGAFEIIKKELRQFSPTSLRIVKNYFYSAKHWLTMFREMWSLNTSSRQVQKANDFGIIPIISIKAGTFLKPSLGRLYFSIQSADKLRNQMHSNLLFLSTDCQQLLAEKSSHFVWIDQREIIMQAVTQILQKIKNINH
;
A
#
# COMPACT_ATOMS: atom_id res chain seq x y z
N MET A 1 14.93 -6.79 -2.05
CA MET A 1 13.72 -5.93 -1.87
C MET A 1 13.90 -4.88 -0.78
N LYS A 2 14.11 -5.25 0.49
CA LYS A 2 14.27 -4.28 1.60
C LYS A 2 15.33 -3.21 1.34
N LEU A 3 16.56 -3.63 1.04
CA LEU A 3 17.68 -2.72 0.77
C LEU A 3 17.41 -1.79 -0.42
N PHE A 4 16.84 -2.32 -1.50
CA PHE A 4 16.46 -1.54 -2.68
C PHE A 4 15.51 -0.40 -2.30
N PHE A 5 14.39 -0.70 -1.62
CA PHE A 5 13.44 0.33 -1.20
C PHE A 5 14.05 1.31 -0.20
N SER A 6 14.83 0.83 0.78
CA SER A 6 15.53 1.71 1.72
C SER A 6 16.43 2.71 0.98
N ILE A 7 17.28 2.25 0.06
CA ILE A 7 18.15 3.14 -0.71
C ILE A 7 17.32 4.11 -1.56
N SER A 8 16.27 3.63 -2.24
CA SER A 8 15.38 4.49 -3.03
C SER A 8 14.74 5.59 -2.19
N PHE A 9 14.27 5.29 -0.98
CA PHE A 9 13.70 6.29 -0.08
C PHE A 9 14.74 7.28 0.46
N ALA A 10 15.96 6.83 0.75
CA ALA A 10 17.06 7.71 1.14
C ALA A 10 17.41 8.69 0.01
N ILE A 11 17.54 8.20 -1.23
CA ILE A 11 17.77 9.03 -2.42
C ILE A 11 16.60 10.00 -2.64
N ALA A 12 15.36 9.55 -2.52
CA ALA A 12 14.18 10.40 -2.66
C ALA A 12 14.15 11.52 -1.61
N SER A 13 14.57 11.24 -0.37
CA SER A 13 14.72 12.24 0.69
C SER A 13 15.69 13.36 0.27
N LEU A 14 16.84 13.02 -0.30
CA LEU A 14 17.79 13.99 -0.85
C LEU A 14 17.16 14.78 -2.01
N GLY A 15 16.48 14.09 -2.93
CA GLY A 15 15.79 14.72 -4.06
C GLY A 15 14.71 15.72 -3.63
N VAL A 16 14.02 15.46 -2.51
CA VAL A 16 13.08 16.43 -1.94
C VAL A 16 13.81 17.63 -1.35
N THR A 17 14.88 17.42 -0.58
CA THR A 17 15.67 18.51 0.02
C THR A 17 16.22 19.46 -1.05
N LEU A 18 16.59 18.91 -2.22
CA LEU A 18 17.05 19.67 -3.39
C LEU A 18 15.90 20.27 -4.23
N GLY A 19 14.64 20.05 -3.87
CA GLY A 19 13.47 20.59 -4.58
C GLY A 19 13.08 19.83 -5.86
N ILE A 20 13.81 18.79 -6.25
CA ILE A 20 13.58 18.02 -7.49
C ILE A 20 12.17 17.43 -7.53
N VAL A 21 11.74 16.82 -6.43
CA VAL A 21 10.42 16.18 -6.36
C VAL A 21 9.29 17.21 -6.45
N ARG A 22 9.49 18.41 -5.88
CA ARG A 22 8.52 19.50 -5.99
C ARG A 22 8.43 20.00 -7.43
N PHE A 23 9.57 20.19 -8.09
CA PHE A 23 9.62 20.57 -9.49
C PHE A 23 8.89 19.56 -10.38
N LEU A 24 9.18 18.26 -10.22
CA LEU A 24 8.49 17.18 -10.94
C LEU A 24 6.97 17.20 -10.70
N GLY A 25 6.55 17.52 -9.47
CA GLY A 25 5.15 17.63 -9.13
C GLY A 25 4.43 18.86 -9.71
N ILE A 26 5.14 19.98 -9.92
CA ILE A 26 4.63 21.20 -10.59
C ILE A 26 4.40 20.93 -12.08
N ILE A 27 5.31 20.23 -12.75
CA ILE A 27 5.17 19.88 -14.17
C ILE A 27 4.18 18.70 -14.42
N GLY A 28 3.51 18.20 -13.38
CA GLY A 28 2.50 17.14 -13.49
C GLY A 28 3.05 15.72 -13.70
N ALA A 29 4.32 15.46 -13.37
CA ALA A 29 4.94 14.15 -13.58
C ALA A 29 4.22 13.03 -12.79
N PHE A 30 3.65 13.32 -11.63
CA PHE A 30 2.96 12.31 -10.81
C PHE A 30 1.73 11.75 -11.50
N GLU A 31 0.94 12.60 -12.15
CA GLU A 31 -0.26 12.23 -12.92
C GLU A 31 0.06 11.55 -14.26
N ILE A 32 1.32 11.66 -14.73
CA ILE A 32 1.83 10.91 -15.88
C ILE A 32 2.21 9.49 -15.44
N ILE A 33 2.94 9.38 -14.33
CA ILE A 33 3.39 8.09 -13.76
C ILE A 33 2.19 7.29 -13.22
N LYS A 34 1.26 7.96 -12.56
CA LYS A 34 0.08 7.38 -11.91
C LYS A 34 -1.19 8.08 -12.42
N LYS A 35 -1.67 7.62 -13.57
CA LYS A 35 -2.83 8.22 -14.26
C LYS A 35 -4.11 8.22 -13.42
N GLU A 36 -4.26 7.26 -12.51
CA GLU A 36 -5.42 7.16 -11.61
C GLU A 36 -5.52 8.35 -10.65
N LEU A 37 -4.44 9.12 -10.45
CA LEU A 37 -4.50 10.36 -9.67
C LEU A 37 -5.44 11.40 -10.29
N ARG A 38 -5.65 11.36 -11.61
CA ARG A 38 -6.49 12.34 -12.33
C ARG A 38 -7.96 12.31 -11.93
N GLN A 39 -8.42 11.24 -11.27
CA GLN A 39 -9.80 11.14 -10.79
C GLN A 39 -10.07 11.98 -9.53
N PHE A 40 -9.01 12.47 -8.85
CA PHE A 40 -9.15 13.24 -7.62
C PHE A 40 -9.14 14.74 -7.91
N SER A 41 -9.84 15.50 -7.07
CA SER A 41 -9.83 16.96 -7.17
C SER A 41 -8.41 17.53 -6.99
N PRO A 42 -8.07 18.67 -7.62
CA PRO A 42 -6.77 19.32 -7.41
C PRO A 42 -6.46 19.62 -5.95
N THR A 43 -7.48 19.98 -5.15
CA THR A 43 -7.34 20.25 -3.72
C THR A 43 -6.94 18.99 -2.94
N SER A 44 -7.59 17.86 -3.21
CA SER A 44 -7.27 16.57 -2.58
C SER A 44 -5.87 16.10 -2.97
N LEU A 45 -5.52 16.21 -4.25
CA LEU A 45 -4.18 15.84 -4.74
C LEU A 45 -3.09 16.70 -4.12
N ARG A 46 -3.33 18.01 -3.93
CA ARG A 46 -2.37 18.91 -3.31
C ARG A 46 -2.03 18.48 -1.89
N ILE A 47 -3.02 18.06 -1.10
CA ILE A 47 -2.80 17.55 0.27
C ILE A 47 -1.86 16.34 0.24
N VAL A 48 -2.13 15.38 -0.64
CA VAL A 48 -1.31 14.17 -0.78
C VAL A 48 0.11 14.53 -1.25
N LYS A 49 0.22 15.34 -2.31
CA LYS A 49 1.50 15.80 -2.88
C LYS A 49 2.38 16.50 -1.85
N ASN A 50 1.81 17.29 -0.94
CA ASN A 50 2.56 17.98 0.11
C ASN A 50 3.33 17.00 1.02
N TYR A 51 2.80 15.79 1.26
CA TYR A 51 3.55 14.76 1.98
C TYR A 51 4.76 14.29 1.16
N PHE A 52 4.59 14.01 -0.13
CA PHE A 52 5.68 13.62 -1.02
C PHE A 52 6.73 14.72 -1.22
N TYR A 53 6.38 15.99 -1.01
CA TYR A 53 7.32 17.12 -1.03
C TYR A 53 8.05 17.35 0.30
N SER A 54 7.84 16.49 1.30
CA SER A 54 8.51 16.57 2.58
C SER A 54 9.63 15.54 2.69
N ALA A 55 10.87 15.96 2.97
CA ALA A 55 11.98 15.04 3.18
C ALA A 55 11.69 14.10 4.37
N LYS A 56 10.95 14.60 5.37
CA LYS A 56 10.49 13.80 6.53
C LYS A 56 9.66 12.60 6.10
N HIS A 57 8.80 12.73 5.08
CA HIS A 57 8.00 11.62 4.58
C HIS A 57 8.89 10.48 4.08
N TRP A 58 9.86 10.78 3.22
CA TRP A 58 10.78 9.78 2.67
C TRP A 58 11.72 9.18 3.73
N LEU A 59 12.16 10.00 4.69
CA LEU A 59 12.93 9.49 5.82
C LEU A 59 12.10 8.54 6.70
N THR A 60 10.81 8.81 6.89
CA THR A 60 9.89 7.90 7.57
C THR A 60 9.76 6.59 6.80
N MET A 61 9.51 6.64 5.49
CA MET A 61 9.45 5.44 4.64
C MET A 61 10.74 4.61 4.69
N PHE A 62 11.91 5.27 4.72
CA PHE A 62 13.20 4.62 4.92
C PHE A 62 13.26 3.88 6.26
N ARG A 63 12.86 4.55 7.35
CA ARG A 63 12.86 3.98 8.71
C ARG A 63 11.91 2.79 8.82
N GLU A 64 10.72 2.88 8.25
CA GLU A 64 9.75 1.77 8.18
C GLU A 64 10.34 0.56 7.45
N MET A 65 10.99 0.79 6.30
CA MET A 65 11.64 -0.29 5.58
C MET A 65 12.81 -0.87 6.39
N TRP A 66 13.58 -0.04 7.10
CA TRP A 66 14.69 -0.49 7.95
C TRP A 66 14.20 -1.35 9.14
N SER A 67 13.12 -0.92 9.80
CA SER A 67 12.54 -1.60 10.97
C SER A 67 11.70 -2.83 10.63
N LEU A 68 11.46 -3.13 9.34
CA LEU A 68 10.55 -4.18 8.88
C LEU A 68 10.75 -5.54 9.58
N ASN A 69 11.99 -5.98 9.81
CA ASN A 69 12.26 -7.26 10.49
C ASN A 69 11.83 -7.23 11.96
N THR A 70 12.05 -6.11 12.64
CA THR A 70 11.62 -5.90 14.03
C THR A 70 10.10 -5.87 14.11
N SER A 71 9.44 -5.10 13.24
CA SER A 71 7.99 -5.06 13.15
C SER A 71 7.39 -6.44 12.84
N SER A 72 8.01 -7.20 11.92
CA SER A 72 7.58 -8.57 11.60
C SER A 72 7.64 -9.49 12.83
N ARG A 73 8.74 -9.46 13.60
CA ARG A 73 8.85 -10.24 14.85
C ARG A 73 7.84 -9.82 15.91
N GLN A 74 7.54 -8.52 16.01
CA GLN A 74 6.55 -8.02 16.97
C GLN A 74 5.14 -8.50 16.62
N VAL A 75 4.78 -8.44 15.33
CA VAL A 75 3.46 -8.87 14.84
C VAL A 75 3.29 -10.38 14.92
N GLN A 76 4.35 -11.19 14.86
CA GLN A 76 4.25 -12.65 15.02
C GLN A 76 3.61 -13.09 16.35
N LYS A 77 3.57 -12.24 17.38
CA LYS A 77 2.85 -12.52 18.62
C LYS A 77 1.33 -12.54 18.45
N ALA A 78 0.81 -11.85 17.43
CA ALA A 78 -0.60 -11.82 17.06
C ALA A 78 -0.81 -12.78 15.88
N ASN A 79 -0.80 -14.08 16.16
CA ASN A 79 -0.92 -15.14 15.17
C ASN A 79 -2.27 -15.89 15.20
N ASP A 80 -3.18 -15.51 16.10
CA ASP A 80 -4.53 -16.04 16.20
C ASP A 80 -5.49 -14.94 16.66
N PHE A 81 -6.56 -14.73 15.90
CA PHE A 81 -7.64 -13.79 16.15
C PHE A 81 -8.97 -14.49 16.44
N GLY A 82 -8.99 -15.82 16.56
CA GLY A 82 -10.18 -16.61 16.87
C GLY A 82 -11.33 -16.32 15.92
N ILE A 83 -12.45 -15.85 16.46
CA ILE A 83 -13.70 -15.59 15.74
C ILE A 83 -13.83 -14.14 15.23
N ILE A 84 -12.79 -13.31 15.37
CA ILE A 84 -12.88 -11.90 14.95
C ILE A 84 -13.06 -11.85 13.43
N PRO A 85 -14.11 -11.20 12.90
CA PRO A 85 -14.35 -11.13 11.46
C PRO A 85 -13.26 -10.30 10.78
N ILE A 86 -12.60 -10.88 9.77
CA ILE A 86 -11.54 -10.23 9.00
C ILE A 86 -11.90 -10.25 7.52
N ILE A 87 -11.83 -9.09 6.88
CA ILE A 87 -11.86 -8.98 5.42
C ILE A 87 -10.48 -8.53 4.93
N SER A 88 -9.74 -9.44 4.30
CA SER A 88 -8.44 -9.19 3.68
C SER A 88 -8.63 -8.64 2.27
N ILE A 89 -8.09 -7.45 1.96
CA ILE A 89 -8.13 -6.90 0.60
C ILE A 89 -6.78 -7.14 -0.07
N LYS A 90 -6.75 -7.97 -1.12
CA LYS A 90 -5.52 -8.32 -1.85
C LYS A 90 -5.44 -7.61 -3.20
N ALA A 91 -4.42 -6.78 -3.38
CA ALA A 91 -4.10 -6.17 -4.67
C ALA A 91 -3.66 -7.22 -5.71
N GLY A 92 -3.96 -6.96 -6.99
CA GLY A 92 -3.56 -7.83 -8.11
C GLY A 92 -2.04 -7.87 -8.33
N THR A 93 -1.39 -6.71 -8.20
CA THR A 93 0.08 -6.56 -8.30
C THR A 93 0.64 -5.69 -7.17
N PHE A 94 1.92 -5.82 -6.83
CA PHE A 94 2.58 -4.93 -5.87
C PHE A 94 2.78 -3.54 -6.49
N LEU A 95 3.29 -3.48 -7.72
CA LEU A 95 3.42 -2.24 -8.50
C LEU A 95 2.88 -2.47 -9.90
N LYS A 96 2.10 -1.51 -10.43
CA LYS A 96 1.65 -1.59 -11.83
C LYS A 96 2.89 -1.56 -12.74
N PRO A 97 3.00 -2.45 -13.73
CA PRO A 97 4.05 -2.35 -14.74
C PRO A 97 3.93 -0.99 -15.44
N SER A 98 4.96 -0.15 -15.33
CA SER A 98 5.07 1.09 -16.09
C SER A 98 6.01 0.91 -17.29
N LEU A 99 6.00 1.89 -18.20
CA LEU A 99 6.82 1.92 -19.42
C LEU A 99 8.32 1.98 -19.06
N GLY A 100 8.93 0.83 -18.75
CA GLY A 100 10.34 0.73 -18.33
C GLY A 100 10.67 -0.44 -17.41
N ARG A 101 10.00 -1.58 -17.60
CA ARG A 101 10.25 -2.92 -17.03
C ARG A 101 11.31 -3.05 -15.90
N LEU A 102 10.97 -2.71 -14.66
CA LEU A 102 11.62 -3.25 -13.45
C LEU A 102 11.00 -4.62 -13.09
N TYR A 103 11.17 -5.63 -13.95
CA TYR A 103 10.42 -6.90 -13.85
C TYR A 103 10.86 -7.78 -12.67
N PHE A 104 12.13 -7.72 -12.26
CA PHE A 104 12.67 -8.66 -11.28
C PHE A 104 12.18 -8.39 -9.84
N SER A 105 12.04 -7.11 -9.47
CA SER A 105 11.60 -6.73 -8.12
C SER A 105 10.09 -6.92 -7.91
N ILE A 106 9.29 -6.81 -8.99
CA ILE A 106 7.83 -6.92 -8.94
C ILE A 106 7.38 -8.37 -8.67
N GLN A 107 7.92 -9.36 -9.39
CA GLN A 107 7.52 -10.76 -9.20
C GLN A 107 7.84 -11.29 -7.80
N SER A 108 9.01 -10.93 -7.27
CA SER A 108 9.40 -11.30 -5.91
C SER A 108 8.49 -10.66 -4.86
N ALA A 109 8.09 -9.40 -5.08
CA ALA A 109 7.13 -8.71 -4.22
C ALA A 109 5.72 -9.32 -4.31
N ASP A 110 5.29 -9.72 -5.51
CA ASP A 110 4.00 -10.39 -5.72
C ASP A 110 3.96 -11.77 -5.05
N LYS A 111 5.02 -12.56 -5.16
CA LYS A 111 5.14 -13.85 -4.45
C LYS A 111 5.06 -13.65 -2.95
N LEU A 112 5.82 -12.70 -2.41
CA LEU A 112 5.79 -12.38 -0.98
C LEU A 112 4.40 -11.93 -0.53
N ARG A 113 3.74 -11.03 -1.27
CA ARG A 113 2.37 -10.61 -1.00
C ARG A 113 1.41 -11.80 -1.00
N ASN A 114 1.47 -12.66 -2.02
CA ASN A 114 0.57 -13.81 -2.12
C ASN A 114 0.74 -14.75 -0.93
N GLN A 115 1.98 -14.99 -0.48
CA GLN A 115 2.24 -15.77 0.73
C GLN A 115 1.69 -15.08 1.98
N MET A 116 1.92 -13.78 2.16
CA MET A 116 1.38 -13.02 3.29
C MET A 116 -0.15 -13.10 3.34
N HIS A 117 -0.83 -12.86 2.22
CA HIS A 117 -2.29 -12.93 2.15
C HIS A 117 -2.83 -14.34 2.36
N SER A 118 -2.10 -15.38 1.95
CA SER A 118 -2.48 -16.76 2.24
C SER A 118 -2.39 -17.02 3.74
N ASN A 119 -1.33 -16.56 4.40
CA ASN A 119 -1.17 -16.70 5.85
C ASN A 119 -2.22 -15.91 6.64
N LEU A 120 -2.59 -14.70 6.18
CA LEU A 120 -3.63 -13.87 6.81
C LEU A 120 -4.99 -14.59 6.88
N LEU A 121 -5.30 -15.45 5.90
CA LEU A 121 -6.56 -16.20 5.88
C LEU A 121 -6.68 -17.21 7.02
N PHE A 122 -5.56 -17.64 7.61
CA PHE A 122 -5.54 -18.59 8.71
C PHE A 122 -5.52 -17.93 10.09
N LEU A 123 -5.44 -16.60 10.16
CA LEU A 123 -5.39 -15.90 11.45
C LEU A 123 -6.76 -15.79 12.13
N SER A 124 -7.86 -16.05 11.44
CA SER A 124 -9.22 -16.04 12.01
C SER A 124 -10.06 -17.14 11.37
N THR A 125 -10.99 -17.71 12.13
CA THR A 125 -11.98 -18.66 11.62
C THR A 125 -13.06 -17.98 10.78
N ASP A 126 -13.24 -16.66 10.89
CA ASP A 126 -14.09 -15.85 10.02
C ASP A 126 -13.25 -14.85 9.21
N CYS A 127 -12.44 -15.38 8.29
CA CYS A 127 -11.63 -14.58 7.38
C CYS A 127 -12.10 -14.74 5.93
N GLN A 128 -12.35 -13.63 5.25
CA GLN A 128 -12.66 -13.60 3.81
C GLN A 128 -11.66 -12.72 3.07
N GLN A 129 -11.45 -12.98 1.79
CA GLN A 129 -10.57 -12.17 0.95
C GLN A 129 -11.32 -11.56 -0.23
N LEU A 130 -11.17 -10.24 -0.39
CA LEU A 130 -11.61 -9.50 -1.57
C LEU A 130 -10.41 -9.24 -2.49
N LEU A 131 -10.60 -9.45 -3.79
CA LEU A 131 -9.56 -9.27 -4.79
C LEU A 131 -9.71 -7.91 -5.48
N ALA A 132 -8.66 -7.10 -5.38
CA ALA A 132 -8.50 -5.85 -6.12
C ALA A 132 -7.60 -6.09 -7.34
N GLU A 133 -8.11 -6.85 -8.30
CA GLU A 133 -7.33 -7.36 -9.44
C GLU A 133 -6.72 -6.28 -10.33
N LYS A 134 -7.38 -5.11 -10.40
CA LYS A 134 -6.93 -3.95 -11.19
C LYS A 134 -6.08 -2.98 -10.37
N SER A 135 -5.75 -3.32 -9.12
CA SER A 135 -4.98 -2.48 -8.22
C SER A 135 -3.52 -2.91 -8.06
N SER A 136 -2.70 -1.92 -7.75
CA SER A 136 -1.38 -2.09 -7.14
C SER A 136 -1.49 -2.06 -5.61
N HIS A 137 -0.35 -1.92 -4.93
CA HIS A 137 -0.26 -1.64 -3.49
C HIS A 137 -1.16 -0.48 -3.02
N PHE A 138 -1.47 0.48 -3.89
CA PHE A 138 -2.36 1.61 -3.59
C PHE A 138 -3.82 1.32 -3.95
N VAL A 139 -4.43 0.31 -3.30
CA VAL A 139 -5.84 -0.08 -3.53
C VAL A 139 -6.80 1.10 -3.38
N TRP A 140 -6.57 1.97 -2.39
CA TRP A 140 -7.39 3.16 -2.13
C TRP A 140 -7.36 4.20 -3.25
N ILE A 141 -6.35 4.17 -4.12
CA ILE A 141 -6.28 4.97 -5.34
C ILE A 141 -6.91 4.19 -6.49
N ASP A 142 -6.53 2.93 -6.66
CA ASP A 142 -6.82 2.16 -7.87
C ASP A 142 -8.27 1.61 -7.93
N GLN A 143 -8.82 1.17 -6.79
CA GLN A 143 -10.10 0.46 -6.67
C GLN A 143 -10.75 0.72 -5.30
N ARG A 144 -11.05 2.00 -5.02
CA ARG A 144 -11.58 2.45 -3.72
C ARG A 144 -12.90 1.78 -3.30
N GLU A 145 -13.70 1.36 -4.27
CA GLU A 145 -14.98 0.68 -4.07
C GLU A 145 -14.85 -0.62 -3.26
N ILE A 146 -13.71 -1.32 -3.40
CA ILE A 146 -13.44 -2.56 -2.68
C ILE A 146 -13.26 -2.31 -1.17
N ILE A 147 -12.71 -1.15 -0.80
CA ILE A 147 -12.58 -0.76 0.61
C ILE A 147 -13.97 -0.54 1.21
N MET A 148 -14.85 0.14 0.48
CA MET A 148 -16.24 0.35 0.91
C MET A 148 -16.98 -0.97 1.07
N GLN A 149 -16.83 -1.88 0.10
CA GLN A 149 -17.41 -3.22 0.16
C GLN A 149 -16.91 -4.00 1.39
N ALA A 150 -15.61 -3.98 1.67
CA ALA A 150 -15.02 -4.66 2.83
C ALA A 150 -15.62 -4.12 4.14
N VAL A 151 -15.69 -2.80 4.30
CA VAL A 151 -16.28 -2.16 5.49
C VAL A 151 -17.74 -2.54 5.65
N THR A 152 -18.54 -2.51 4.57
CA THR A 152 -19.95 -2.90 4.62
C THR A 152 -20.12 -4.36 5.05
N GLN A 153 -19.30 -5.28 4.52
CA GLN A 153 -19.34 -6.71 4.91
C GLN A 153 -18.99 -6.93 6.38
N ILE A 154 -17.97 -6.24 6.90
CA ILE A 154 -17.61 -6.30 8.33
C ILE A 154 -18.77 -5.80 9.20
N LEU A 155 -19.36 -4.65 8.85
CA LEU A 155 -20.47 -4.08 9.63
C LEU A 155 -21.71 -4.99 9.62
N GLN A 156 -21.99 -5.66 8.51
CA GLN A 156 -23.08 -6.65 8.43
C GLN A 156 -22.80 -7.87 9.31
N LYS A 157 -21.58 -8.41 9.27
CA LYS A 157 -21.16 -9.53 10.13
C LYS A 157 -21.31 -9.19 11.61
N ILE A 158 -20.87 -8.01 12.03
CA ILE A 158 -20.98 -7.56 13.43
C ILE A 158 -22.44 -7.38 13.85
N LYS A 159 -23.29 -6.81 12.98
CA LYS A 159 -24.73 -6.67 13.28
C LYS A 159 -25.42 -8.01 13.48
N ASN A 160 -25.07 -9.00 12.66
CA ASN A 160 -25.66 -10.34 12.75
C ASN A 160 -25.16 -11.15 13.96
N ILE A 161 -24.05 -10.75 14.60
CA ILE A 161 -23.55 -11.39 15.84
C ILE A 161 -24.32 -10.87 17.07
N ASN A 162 -24.87 -9.66 17.01
CA ASN A 162 -25.57 -9.01 18.13
C ASN A 162 -27.08 -9.22 18.12
N HIS A 163 -27.59 -10.11 17.26
CA HIS A 163 -28.98 -10.54 17.16
C HIS A 163 -29.05 -12.05 17.30
#